data_AF-A0A7G6UHH6-F1
#
_entry.id   AF-A0A7G6UHH6-F1
#
_cell.length_a   1.000
_cell.length_b   1.000
_cell.length_c   1.000
_cell.angle_alpha   90.00
_cell.angle_beta   90.00
_cell.angle_gamma   90.00
#
_symmetry.space_group_name_H-M   'P 1'
#
loop_
_entity.id
_entity.type
_entity.pdbx_description
1 polymer ?
#
loop_
_entity_poly.entity_id
_entity_poly.type
_entity_poly.pdbx_seq_one_letter_code
_entity_poly.pdbx_strand_id
1 'polypeptide(L)'
;MLKININKIDINSKNYYKNIINLINLRYKKNKIKKIENYSKNIIYNIEKFKEKSLLFYLKKFENRILKNIKNIEIDYKTLENEFFKLDNETKFILESSKNRIEMFHEEQKKNIIKNWKMLEESGNIMGQKINNIKSVGLYIPGGRAIYPSSVFMNIIPAKIAGIDNITVCSPSRSNNNLIFSSIFICGIKKIYSIGGIQAISSMFFGNKIIKKCDKVCGPGNIYITISKKILFGISGIDNLAGPSELTVIADNKSDPEVIVMDLFSQSEHDNLAQSILICDDYEFIKNIEFLIKKYIPFLYRKNIIYNSILKNIIIIKVNNLNQAFNILNMISPEHLIISINNGYEFFKNIKDSGSNFIDYKTGESFGDYNSGLNHIIPTNKNCKFSSPLGVYDFNKNLNFLKINNLSFNKISNSTIKFSKKEKLYSHSDSIKIRI
;
A
#
# COMPACT_ATOMS: atom_id res chain seq x y z
N MET A 1 -10.54 35.87 -9.67
CA MET A 1 -10.59 34.41 -9.92
C MET A 1 -9.17 33.85 -9.89
N LEU A 2 -8.90 32.79 -9.12
CA LEU A 2 -7.58 32.13 -9.13
C LEU A 2 -7.27 31.60 -10.54
N LYS A 3 -6.08 31.90 -11.08
CA LYS A 3 -5.61 31.33 -12.36
C LYS A 3 -5.16 29.88 -12.12
N ILE A 4 -6.12 28.95 -12.21
CA ILE A 4 -5.84 27.50 -12.19
C ILE A 4 -5.76 27.03 -13.64
N ASN A 5 -4.59 26.56 -14.05
CA ASN A 5 -4.41 25.90 -15.34
C ASN A 5 -4.62 24.39 -15.16
N ILE A 6 -5.74 23.87 -15.64
CA ILE A 6 -6.10 22.46 -15.54
C ILE A 6 -5.49 21.73 -16.74
N ASN A 7 -4.75 20.65 -16.51
CA ASN A 7 -4.20 19.87 -17.61
C ASN A 7 -5.34 19.12 -18.31
N LYS A 8 -5.66 19.54 -19.54
CA LYS A 8 -6.68 18.89 -20.38
C LYS A 8 -6.06 18.11 -21.51
N ILE A 9 -6.56 16.90 -21.74
CA ILE A 9 -6.16 16.05 -22.85
C ILE A 9 -7.41 15.57 -23.57
N ASP A 10 -7.49 15.79 -24.89
CA ASP A 10 -8.47 15.14 -25.75
C ASP A 10 -7.80 13.92 -26.40
N ILE A 11 -8.45 12.75 -26.36
CA ILE A 11 -7.92 11.53 -26.97
C ILE A 11 -7.74 11.63 -28.49
N ASN A 12 -8.44 12.56 -29.14
CA ASN A 12 -8.28 12.83 -30.58
C ASN A 12 -7.03 13.66 -30.89
N SER A 13 -6.37 14.22 -29.88
CA SER A 13 -5.13 14.99 -30.08
C SER A 13 -3.95 14.09 -30.45
N LYS A 14 -3.07 14.58 -31.33
CA LYS A 14 -1.80 13.89 -31.62
C LYS A 14 -1.00 13.71 -30.33
N ASN A 15 -0.39 12.54 -30.15
CA ASN A 15 0.44 12.20 -28.99
C ASN A 15 -0.28 12.21 -27.62
N TYR A 16 -1.61 12.13 -27.56
CA TYR A 16 -2.36 12.10 -26.28
C TYR A 16 -1.78 11.09 -25.29
N TYR A 17 -1.42 9.90 -25.78
CA TYR A 17 -0.87 8.80 -24.97
C TYR A 17 0.43 9.21 -24.26
N LYS A 18 1.37 9.79 -25.00
CA LYS A 18 2.64 10.29 -24.47
C LYS A 18 2.41 11.43 -23.47
N ASN A 19 1.44 12.31 -23.75
CA ASN A 19 1.11 13.42 -22.87
C ASN A 19 0.53 12.95 -21.54
N ILE A 20 -0.39 11.98 -21.53
CA ILE A 20 -0.93 11.39 -20.30
C ILE A 20 0.19 10.76 -19.47
N ILE A 21 1.04 9.94 -20.09
CA ILE A 21 2.16 9.30 -19.40
C ILE A 21 3.12 10.32 -18.80
N ASN A 22 3.45 11.38 -19.55
CA ASN A 22 4.32 12.44 -19.07
C ASN A 22 3.73 13.10 -17.81
N LEU A 23 2.45 13.50 -17.85
CA LEU A 23 1.79 14.15 -16.72
C LEU A 23 1.75 13.25 -15.47
N ILE A 24 1.45 11.96 -15.63
CA ILE A 24 1.45 11.01 -14.50
C ILE A 24 2.85 10.91 -13.88
N ASN A 25 3.89 10.89 -14.73
CA ASN A 25 5.28 10.75 -14.30
C ASN A 25 5.91 12.04 -13.72
N LEU A 26 5.31 13.22 -13.93
CA LEU A 26 5.85 14.51 -13.44
C LEU A 26 6.06 14.53 -11.92
N ARG A 27 5.29 13.71 -11.19
CA ARG A 27 5.38 13.57 -9.73
C ARG A 27 6.71 12.95 -9.28
N TYR A 28 7.40 12.22 -10.17
CA TYR A 28 8.66 11.51 -9.90
C TYR A 28 9.90 12.29 -10.32
N LYS A 29 10.37 13.19 -9.45
CA LYS A 29 11.63 13.93 -9.69
C LYS A 29 12.86 13.10 -9.33
N LYS A 30 13.45 12.40 -10.31
CA LYS A 30 14.63 11.52 -10.16
C LYS A 30 15.77 12.13 -9.34
N ASN A 31 16.15 13.38 -9.60
CA ASN A 31 17.25 14.04 -8.87
C ASN A 31 16.96 14.22 -7.37
N LYS A 32 15.70 14.52 -7.00
CA LYS A 32 15.29 14.63 -5.60
C LYS A 32 15.34 13.26 -4.91
N ILE A 33 14.90 12.21 -5.62
CA ILE A 33 14.94 10.83 -5.13
C ILE A 33 16.38 10.39 -4.85
N LYS A 34 17.33 10.67 -5.75
CA LYS A 34 18.75 10.31 -5.56
C LYS A 34 19.36 10.96 -4.31
N LYS A 35 19.04 12.23 -4.04
CA LYS A 35 19.49 12.92 -2.81
C LYS A 35 18.92 12.27 -1.56
N ILE A 36 17.63 11.92 -1.56
CA ILE A 36 16.96 11.23 -0.46
C ILE A 36 17.58 9.84 -0.26
N GLU A 37 17.87 9.11 -1.33
CA GLU A 37 18.48 7.79 -1.26
C GLU A 37 19.86 7.81 -0.59
N ASN A 38 20.74 8.74 -0.99
CA ASN A 38 22.05 8.90 -0.35
C ASN A 38 21.92 9.27 1.13
N TYR A 39 20.99 10.16 1.45
CA TYR A 39 20.70 10.55 2.83
C TYR A 39 20.19 9.37 3.66
N SER A 40 19.27 8.57 3.12
CA SER A 40 18.73 7.38 3.78
C SER A 40 19.79 6.31 3.98
N LYS A 41 20.67 6.06 3.00
CA LYS A 41 21.78 5.08 3.13
C LYS A 41 22.67 5.37 4.33
N ASN A 42 23.02 6.64 4.56
CA ASN A 42 23.85 7.02 5.71
C ASN A 42 23.15 6.76 7.05
N ILE A 43 21.84 7.02 7.13
CA ILE A 43 21.06 6.77 8.35
C ILE A 43 20.91 5.28 8.60
N ILE A 44 20.59 4.51 7.56
CA ILE A 44 20.47 3.05 7.58
C ILE A 44 21.77 2.43 8.06
N TYR A 45 22.91 2.81 7.47
CA TYR A 45 24.24 2.32 7.86
C TYR A 45 24.54 2.59 9.35
N ASN A 46 24.22 3.78 9.83
CA ASN A 46 24.44 4.13 11.23
C ASN A 46 23.57 3.29 12.18
N ILE A 47 22.29 3.06 11.84
CA ILE A 47 21.42 2.19 12.64
C ILE A 47 21.91 0.74 12.61
N GLU A 48 22.35 0.23 11.46
CA GLU A 48 22.90 -1.11 11.34
C GLU A 48 24.12 -1.31 12.25
N LYS A 49 25.09 -0.38 12.17
CA LYS A 49 26.39 -0.48 12.84
C LYS A 49 26.34 -0.15 14.32
N PHE A 50 25.57 0.87 14.72
CA PHE A 50 25.60 1.42 16.09
C PHE A 50 24.28 1.28 16.84
N LYS A 51 23.26 0.64 16.23
CA LYS A 51 22.03 0.18 16.89
C LYS A 51 21.39 1.25 17.77
N GLU A 52 21.24 0.99 19.08
CA GLU A 52 20.53 1.85 20.03
C GLU A 52 21.17 3.24 20.16
N LYS A 53 22.50 3.33 20.06
CA LYS A 53 23.21 4.61 20.14
C LYS A 53 22.80 5.52 18.98
N SER A 54 22.73 4.99 17.77
CA SER A 54 22.25 5.74 16.61
C SER A 54 20.75 5.99 16.67
N LEU A 55 19.96 5.07 17.21
CA LEU A 55 18.52 5.28 17.40
C LEU A 55 18.25 6.47 18.34
N LEU A 56 18.89 6.52 19.51
CA LEU A 56 18.79 7.67 20.44
C LEU A 56 19.23 8.98 19.78
N PHE A 57 20.31 8.95 19.00
CA PHE A 57 20.77 10.12 18.25
C PHE A 57 19.70 10.64 17.28
N TYR A 58 19.08 9.76 16.49
CA TYR A 58 18.07 10.16 15.52
C TYR A 58 16.72 10.54 16.14
N LEU A 59 16.36 9.96 17.30
CA LEU A 59 15.20 10.42 18.08
C LEU A 59 15.39 11.85 18.57
N LYS A 60 16.60 12.19 19.06
CA LYS A 60 16.93 13.59 19.40
C LYS A 60 16.88 14.47 18.16
N LYS A 61 17.49 14.04 17.05
CA LYS A 61 17.64 14.86 15.83
C LYS A 61 16.34 15.13 15.09
N PHE A 62 15.45 14.15 14.98
CA PHE A 62 14.25 14.25 14.13
C PHE A 62 12.95 14.37 14.91
N GLU A 63 12.92 13.93 16.17
CA GLU A 63 11.72 13.95 17.01
C GLU A 63 11.90 14.85 18.25
N ASN A 64 13.04 15.52 18.41
CA ASN A 64 13.38 16.32 19.59
C ASN A 64 13.20 15.58 20.93
N ARG A 65 13.31 14.24 20.91
CA ARG A 65 13.13 13.38 22.08
C ARG A 65 14.48 12.96 22.65
N ILE A 66 14.78 13.42 23.86
CA ILE A 66 15.98 13.03 24.61
C ILE A 66 15.57 11.96 25.62
N LEU A 67 15.89 10.70 25.32
CA LEU A 67 15.60 9.58 26.19
C LEU A 67 16.86 9.17 26.96
N LYS A 68 16.74 9.03 28.29
CA LYS A 68 17.81 8.48 29.14
C LYS A 68 17.98 6.97 28.95
N ASN A 69 16.90 6.28 28.60
CA ASN A 69 16.88 4.83 28.36
C ASN A 69 16.10 4.55 27.07
N ILE A 70 16.67 3.72 26.19
CA ILE A 70 16.02 3.33 24.94
C ILE A 70 14.72 2.55 25.16
N LYS A 71 14.56 1.86 26.31
CA LYS A 71 13.30 1.20 26.69
C LYS A 71 12.10 2.16 26.72
N ASN A 72 12.32 3.46 26.91
CA ASN A 72 11.25 4.46 26.95
C ASN A 72 10.61 4.74 25.58
N ILE A 73 11.06 4.07 24.51
CA ILE A 73 10.32 4.05 23.25
C ILE A 73 9.16 3.05 23.29
N GLU A 74 9.21 2.05 24.17
CA GLU A 74 8.15 1.05 24.31
C GLU A 74 6.98 1.67 25.06
N ILE A 75 5.78 1.56 24.48
CA ILE A 75 4.52 1.91 25.13
C ILE A 75 3.85 0.60 25.55
N ASP A 76 3.55 0.49 26.82
CA ASP A 76 2.97 -0.70 27.42
C ASP A 76 1.45 -0.76 27.21
N TYR A 77 0.90 -1.96 27.38
CA TYR A 77 -0.52 -2.23 27.20
C TYR A 77 -1.41 -1.33 28.06
N LYS A 78 -1.01 -1.07 29.32
CA LYS A 78 -1.80 -0.27 30.26
C LYS A 78 -1.91 1.18 29.81
N THR A 79 -0.86 1.75 29.21
CA THR A 79 -0.94 3.08 28.61
C THR A 79 -1.92 3.10 27.44
N LEU A 80 -1.89 2.08 26.58
CA LEU A 80 -2.81 2.00 25.43
C LEU A 80 -4.28 1.86 25.88
N GLU A 81 -4.51 1.02 26.89
CA GLU A 81 -5.81 0.82 27.53
C GLU A 81 -6.37 2.11 28.14
N ASN A 82 -5.55 2.83 28.89
CA ASN A 82 -5.94 4.10 29.51
C ASN A 82 -6.35 5.14 28.45
N GLU A 83 -5.64 5.21 27.31
CA GLU A 83 -6.03 6.13 26.23
C GLU A 83 -7.36 5.75 25.59
N PHE A 84 -7.66 4.45 25.46
CA PHE A 84 -8.97 4.00 24.98
C PHE A 84 -10.10 4.41 25.92
N PHE A 85 -9.94 4.20 27.23
CA PHE A 85 -11.01 4.52 28.17
C PHE A 85 -11.29 6.01 28.34
N LYS A 86 -10.32 6.88 28.03
CA LYS A 86 -10.50 8.34 27.99
C LYS A 86 -11.38 8.84 26.83
N LEU A 87 -11.56 8.03 25.79
CA LEU A 87 -12.39 8.41 24.64
C LEU A 87 -13.88 8.46 25.04
N ASP A 88 -14.62 9.37 24.43
CA ASP A 88 -16.07 9.39 24.47
C ASP A 88 -16.66 8.15 23.76
N ASN A 89 -17.93 7.86 24.05
CA ASN A 89 -18.59 6.66 23.54
C ASN A 89 -18.79 6.67 22.01
N GLU A 90 -18.95 7.85 21.41
CA GLU A 90 -19.12 7.98 19.96
C GLU A 90 -17.82 7.61 19.25
N THR A 91 -16.69 8.14 19.71
CA THR A 91 -15.36 7.80 19.17
C THR A 91 -15.05 6.32 19.35
N LYS A 92 -15.36 5.72 20.52
CA LYS A 92 -15.19 4.28 20.74
C LYS A 92 -15.99 3.46 19.73
N PHE A 93 -17.26 3.80 19.54
CA PHE A 93 -18.15 3.13 18.58
C PHE A 93 -17.61 3.23 17.14
N ILE A 94 -17.10 4.40 16.71
CA ILE A 94 -16.52 4.59 15.38
C ILE A 94 -15.30 3.67 15.17
N LEU A 95 -14.40 3.58 16.16
CA LEU A 95 -13.22 2.73 16.08
C LEU A 95 -13.58 1.25 16.03
N GLU A 96 -14.51 0.80 16.88
CA GLU A 96 -14.99 -0.58 16.93
C GLU A 96 -15.74 -0.98 15.65
N SER A 97 -16.63 -0.12 15.16
CA SER A 97 -17.36 -0.35 13.90
C SER A 97 -16.41 -0.47 12.71
N SER A 98 -15.42 0.42 12.61
CA SER A 98 -14.41 0.37 11.54
C SER A 98 -13.58 -0.91 11.61
N LYS A 99 -13.11 -1.28 12.81
CA LYS A 99 -12.39 -2.53 13.05
C LYS A 99 -13.21 -3.74 12.60
N ASN A 100 -14.48 -3.84 13.03
CA ASN A 100 -15.34 -4.98 12.73
C ASN A 100 -15.55 -5.16 11.22
N ARG A 101 -15.72 -4.07 10.47
CA ARG A 101 -15.89 -4.14 9.00
C ARG A 101 -14.62 -4.59 8.29
N ILE A 102 -13.45 -4.13 8.75
CA ILE A 102 -12.15 -4.55 8.20
C ILE A 102 -11.87 -6.02 8.54
N GLU A 103 -12.20 -6.46 9.76
CA GLU A 103 -12.11 -7.87 10.16
C GLU A 103 -13.00 -8.76 9.29
N MET A 104 -14.26 -8.37 9.10
CA MET A 104 -15.22 -9.10 8.25
C MET A 104 -14.69 -9.31 6.82
N PHE A 105 -14.19 -8.24 6.18
CA PHE A 105 -13.66 -8.33 4.81
C PHE A 105 -12.43 -9.25 4.72
N HIS A 106 -11.48 -9.11 5.66
CA HIS A 106 -10.24 -9.88 5.61
C HIS A 106 -10.42 -11.34 6.06
N GLU A 107 -11.42 -11.65 6.90
CA GLU A 107 -11.81 -13.03 7.20
C GLU A 107 -12.38 -13.73 5.95
N GLU A 108 -13.24 -13.03 5.18
CA GLU A 108 -13.68 -13.53 3.88
C GLU A 108 -12.51 -13.69 2.91
N GLN A 109 -11.57 -12.73 2.89
CA GLN A 109 -10.36 -12.84 2.08
C GLN A 109 -9.56 -14.10 2.45
N LYS A 110 -9.37 -14.39 3.74
CA LYS A 110 -8.68 -15.60 4.22
C LYS A 110 -9.36 -16.90 3.79
N LYS A 111 -10.69 -16.92 3.70
CA LYS A 111 -11.43 -18.11 3.23
C LYS A 111 -11.21 -18.39 1.73
N ASN A 112 -10.92 -17.32 0.97
CA ASN A 112 -10.86 -17.32 -0.49
C ASN A 112 -9.43 -17.28 -1.08
N ILE A 113 -8.39 -17.15 -0.27
CA ILE A 113 -7.00 -17.29 -0.76
C ILE A 113 -6.68 -18.75 -1.15
N ILE A 114 -5.58 -18.91 -1.91
CA ILE A 114 -5.03 -20.23 -2.27
C ILE A 114 -4.85 -21.07 -1.00
N LYS A 115 -5.19 -22.36 -1.09
CA LYS A 115 -5.05 -23.34 -0.01
C LYS A 115 -3.94 -24.34 -0.34
N ASN A 116 -3.51 -25.09 0.67
CA ASN A 116 -2.59 -26.23 0.48
C ASN A 116 -3.18 -27.19 -0.56
N TRP A 117 -2.37 -27.62 -1.51
CA TRP A 117 -2.79 -28.59 -2.51
C TRP A 117 -1.66 -29.58 -2.84
N LYS A 118 -2.07 -30.76 -3.29
CA LYS A 118 -1.18 -31.82 -3.76
C LYS A 118 -1.79 -32.49 -4.99
N MET A 119 -0.96 -32.94 -5.90
CA MET A 119 -1.31 -33.70 -7.09
C MET A 119 -0.53 -35.02 -7.06
N LEU A 120 -1.22 -36.11 -7.40
CA LEU A 120 -0.63 -37.41 -7.69
C LEU A 120 -0.63 -37.57 -9.22
N GLU A 121 0.56 -37.65 -9.82
CA GLU A 121 0.66 -37.94 -11.25
C GLU A 121 0.34 -39.41 -11.53
N GLU A 122 -0.05 -39.74 -12.77
CA GLU A 122 -0.21 -41.12 -13.25
C GLU A 122 1.07 -41.95 -13.06
N SER A 123 2.22 -41.28 -13.14
CA SER A 123 3.55 -41.85 -12.91
C SER A 123 3.78 -42.24 -11.43
N GLY A 124 2.90 -41.81 -10.52
CA GLY A 124 2.93 -42.02 -9.08
C GLY A 124 3.78 -41.01 -8.29
N ASN A 125 4.23 -39.92 -8.93
CA ASN A 125 4.86 -38.80 -8.23
C ASN A 125 3.84 -37.97 -7.45
N ILE A 126 4.28 -37.38 -6.35
CA ILE A 126 3.48 -36.43 -5.59
C ILE A 126 4.15 -35.06 -5.65
N MET A 127 3.42 -34.04 -6.08
CA MET A 127 3.91 -32.66 -6.02
C MET A 127 2.80 -31.71 -5.56
N GLY A 128 3.16 -30.51 -5.13
CA GLY A 128 2.17 -29.53 -4.74
C GLY A 128 2.76 -28.33 -4.03
N GLN A 129 1.89 -27.62 -3.34
CA GLN A 129 2.24 -26.40 -2.62
C GLN A 129 1.64 -26.40 -1.22
N LYS A 130 2.50 -26.14 -0.23
CA LYS A 130 2.12 -25.84 1.15
C LYS A 130 2.26 -24.35 1.41
N ILE A 131 1.29 -23.76 2.07
CA ILE A 131 1.24 -22.34 2.43
C ILE A 131 1.54 -22.24 3.93
N ASN A 132 2.55 -21.44 4.26
CA ASN A 132 2.93 -21.12 5.62
C ASN A 132 2.87 -19.61 5.84
N ASN A 133 2.69 -19.18 7.08
CA ASN A 133 2.75 -17.76 7.42
C ASN A 133 4.20 -17.28 7.58
N ILE A 134 4.40 -15.98 7.39
CA ILE A 134 5.61 -15.29 7.81
C ILE A 134 5.70 -15.33 9.34
N LYS A 135 6.89 -15.50 9.92
CA LYS A 135 7.02 -15.67 11.38
C LYS A 135 6.97 -14.34 12.14
N SER A 136 7.54 -13.29 11.55
CA SER A 136 7.63 -11.98 12.19
C SER A 136 7.42 -10.83 11.19
N VAL A 137 6.56 -9.88 11.58
CA VAL A 137 6.18 -8.75 10.74
C VAL A 137 6.35 -7.44 11.51
N GLY A 138 6.99 -6.47 10.86
CA GLY A 138 7.03 -5.08 11.30
C GLY A 138 5.94 -4.27 10.60
N LEU A 139 5.14 -3.52 11.34
CA LEU A 139 4.08 -2.67 10.82
C LEU A 139 4.42 -1.21 11.14
N TYR A 140 4.66 -0.42 10.10
CA TYR A 140 4.89 1.01 10.25
C TYR A 140 3.56 1.77 10.08
N ILE A 141 3.16 2.47 11.13
CA ILE A 141 1.97 3.31 11.11
C ILE A 141 2.43 4.75 10.87
N PRO A 142 2.03 5.39 9.76
CA PRO A 142 2.45 6.74 9.47
C PRO A 142 1.87 7.72 10.50
N GLY A 143 2.58 8.82 10.69
CA GLY A 143 2.07 9.96 11.43
C GLY A 143 2.73 11.24 10.96
N GLY A 144 2.14 12.36 11.34
CA GLY A 144 2.82 13.64 11.31
C GLY A 144 1.98 14.79 10.79
N ARG A 145 1.49 14.70 9.55
CA ARG A 145 0.63 15.74 8.95
C ARG A 145 -0.82 15.64 9.40
N ALA A 146 -1.27 14.43 9.70
CA ALA A 146 -2.53 14.13 10.37
C ALA A 146 -2.35 12.86 11.23
N ILE A 147 -3.43 12.48 11.90
CA ILE A 147 -3.54 11.25 12.72
C ILE A 147 -4.37 10.25 11.91
N TYR A 148 -3.88 9.02 11.75
CA TYR A 148 -4.46 8.01 10.87
C TYR A 148 -4.85 6.73 11.63
N PRO A 149 -5.93 6.74 12.44
CA PRO A 149 -6.40 5.53 13.14
C PRO A 149 -6.82 4.43 12.17
N SER A 150 -7.32 4.76 10.99
CA SER A 150 -7.63 3.77 9.95
C SER A 150 -6.39 2.98 9.53
N SER A 151 -5.25 3.63 9.32
CA SER A 151 -3.99 2.95 8.95
C SER A 151 -3.48 1.97 10.01
N VAL A 152 -3.90 2.11 11.26
CA VAL A 152 -3.64 1.12 12.31
C VAL A 152 -4.35 -0.20 11.98
N PHE A 153 -5.65 -0.12 11.74
CA PHE A 153 -6.50 -1.27 11.42
C PHE A 153 -6.07 -1.94 10.12
N MET A 154 -5.82 -1.15 9.08
CA MET A 154 -5.44 -1.64 7.76
C MET A 154 -4.07 -2.34 7.74
N ASN A 155 -3.18 -2.05 8.70
CA ASN A 155 -1.93 -2.80 8.87
C ASN A 155 -2.12 -4.05 9.75
N ILE A 156 -2.73 -3.90 10.92
CA ILE A 156 -2.69 -4.93 11.98
C ILE A 156 -3.68 -6.06 11.70
N ILE A 157 -4.90 -5.73 11.29
CA ILE A 157 -5.99 -6.71 11.12
C ILE A 157 -5.63 -7.80 10.10
N PRO A 158 -5.17 -7.50 8.87
CA PRO A 158 -4.82 -8.56 7.93
C PRO A 158 -3.67 -9.45 8.42
N ALA A 159 -2.68 -8.88 9.14
CA ALA A 159 -1.59 -9.65 9.72
C ALA A 159 -2.07 -10.61 10.83
N LYS A 160 -2.99 -10.14 11.69
CA LYS A 160 -3.61 -10.99 12.73
C LYS A 160 -4.45 -12.10 12.12
N ILE A 161 -5.29 -11.78 11.13
CA ILE A 161 -6.15 -12.75 10.47
C ILE A 161 -5.32 -13.80 9.73
N ALA A 162 -4.22 -13.40 9.08
CA ALA A 162 -3.27 -14.35 8.50
C ALA A 162 -2.73 -15.35 9.54
N GLY A 163 -2.62 -14.93 10.81
CA GLY A 163 -2.07 -15.75 11.90
C GLY A 163 -0.58 -15.48 12.11
N ILE A 164 -0.17 -14.22 12.06
CA ILE A 164 1.20 -13.80 12.37
C ILE A 164 1.38 -13.74 13.90
N ASP A 165 2.33 -14.54 14.40
CA ASP A 165 2.60 -14.63 15.84
C ASP A 165 3.35 -13.40 16.39
N ASN A 166 4.34 -12.89 15.64
CA ASN A 166 5.22 -11.83 16.10
C ASN A 166 4.99 -10.53 15.31
N ILE A 167 4.10 -9.68 15.82
CA ILE A 167 3.82 -8.36 15.23
C ILE A 167 4.57 -7.27 16.02
N THR A 168 5.44 -6.53 15.33
CA THR A 168 6.12 -5.35 15.85
C THR A 168 5.49 -4.11 15.24
N VAL A 169 4.98 -3.17 16.04
CA VAL A 169 4.37 -1.94 15.54
C VAL A 169 5.26 -0.75 15.88
N CYS A 170 5.58 0.07 14.87
CA CYS A 170 6.27 1.34 15.06
C CYS A 170 5.39 2.51 14.59
N SER A 171 5.32 3.57 15.39
CA SER A 171 4.62 4.81 15.03
C SER A 171 5.34 6.02 15.64
N PRO A 172 5.52 7.14 14.93
CA PRO A 172 6.15 8.33 15.49
C PRO A 172 5.43 8.86 16.74
N SER A 173 6.20 9.36 17.71
CA SER A 173 5.64 10.01 18.91
C SER A 173 5.20 11.45 18.59
N ARG A 174 3.92 11.78 18.77
CA ARG A 174 3.41 13.17 18.69
C ARG A 174 2.29 13.41 19.70
N SER A 175 2.00 14.68 19.96
CA SER A 175 0.85 15.14 20.74
C SER A 175 -0.47 14.63 20.10
N ASN A 176 -1.40 14.16 20.93
CA ASN A 176 -2.68 13.52 20.55
C ASN A 176 -2.58 12.14 19.87
N ASN A 177 -1.81 11.22 20.45
CA ASN A 177 -1.76 9.82 20.00
C ASN A 177 -2.90 8.93 20.54
N ASN A 178 -3.89 9.51 21.24
CA ASN A 178 -4.99 8.82 21.90
C ASN A 178 -5.68 7.88 20.91
N LEU A 179 -6.11 8.39 19.75
CA LEU A 179 -6.78 7.58 18.72
C LEU A 179 -5.91 6.43 18.19
N ILE A 180 -4.61 6.68 17.96
CA ILE A 180 -3.69 5.64 17.48
C ILE A 180 -3.50 4.55 18.54
N PHE A 181 -3.27 4.95 19.79
CA PHE A 181 -3.07 4.02 20.90
C PHE A 181 -4.34 3.23 21.20
N SER A 182 -5.49 3.87 21.16
CA SER A 182 -6.81 3.25 21.26
C SER A 182 -7.07 2.24 20.14
N SER A 183 -6.80 2.59 18.88
CA SER A 183 -6.91 1.67 17.75
C SER A 183 -6.00 0.45 17.91
N ILE A 184 -4.75 0.66 18.36
CA ILE A 184 -3.78 -0.41 18.59
C ILE A 184 -4.24 -1.33 19.74
N PHE A 185 -4.78 -0.73 20.82
CA PHE A 185 -5.33 -1.43 21.97
C PHE A 185 -6.45 -2.38 21.55
N ILE A 186 -7.47 -1.87 20.84
CA ILE A 186 -8.60 -2.71 20.43
C ILE A 186 -8.22 -3.77 19.39
N CYS A 187 -7.11 -3.59 18.66
CA CYS A 187 -6.50 -4.64 17.85
C CYS A 187 -5.79 -5.73 18.68
N GLY A 188 -5.65 -5.58 19.99
CA GLY A 188 -5.02 -6.54 20.89
C GLY A 188 -3.49 -6.58 20.79
N ILE A 189 -2.86 -5.51 20.30
CA ILE A 189 -1.39 -5.41 20.30
C ILE A 189 -0.92 -5.01 21.71
N LYS A 190 -0.05 -5.84 22.29
CA LYS A 190 0.40 -5.67 23.68
C LYS A 190 1.50 -4.63 23.87
N LYS A 191 2.30 -4.39 22.83
CA LYS A 191 3.49 -3.54 22.87
C LYS A 191 3.70 -2.83 21.55
N ILE A 192 4.01 -1.55 21.60
CA ILE A 192 4.38 -0.76 20.42
C ILE A 192 5.63 0.06 20.70
N TYR A 193 6.31 0.47 19.63
CA TYR A 193 7.48 1.32 19.71
C TYR A 193 7.16 2.69 19.13
N SER A 194 7.13 3.69 20.00
CA SER A 194 6.90 5.07 19.64
C SER A 194 8.16 5.65 18.99
N ILE A 195 8.43 5.29 17.74
CA ILE A 195 9.53 5.78 16.89
C ILE A 195 9.06 5.87 15.43
N GLY A 196 9.53 6.88 14.70
CA GLY A 196 9.16 7.11 13.29
C GLY A 196 10.33 7.01 12.31
N GLY A 197 10.06 7.29 11.02
CA GLY A 197 11.10 7.61 10.04
C GLY A 197 12.00 6.44 9.63
N ILE A 198 13.15 6.79 9.05
CA ILE A 198 14.16 5.84 8.56
C ILE A 198 14.67 4.95 9.70
N GLN A 199 14.82 5.53 10.89
CA GLN A 199 15.29 4.85 12.09
C GLN A 199 14.32 3.75 12.57
N ALA A 200 13.01 3.96 12.46
CA ALA A 200 12.01 2.94 12.78
C ALA A 200 12.07 1.77 11.80
N ILE A 201 12.05 2.05 10.49
CA ILE A 201 12.16 1.04 9.44
C ILE A 201 13.45 0.24 9.61
N SER A 202 14.59 0.92 9.70
CA SER A 202 15.89 0.26 9.86
C SER A 202 15.96 -0.61 11.12
N SER A 203 15.34 -0.17 12.23
CA SER A 203 15.28 -0.97 13.46
C SER A 203 14.47 -2.25 13.30
N MET A 204 13.37 -2.25 12.54
CA MET A 204 12.61 -3.47 12.24
C MET A 204 13.37 -4.42 11.31
N PHE A 205 14.16 -3.91 10.37
CA PHE A 205 14.97 -4.74 9.47
C PHE A 205 16.19 -5.37 10.14
N PHE A 206 16.87 -4.65 11.03
CA PHE A 206 18.12 -5.12 11.63
C PHE A 206 17.96 -5.68 13.04
N GLY A 207 16.88 -5.34 13.73
CA GLY A 207 16.71 -5.59 15.16
C GLY A 207 17.72 -4.83 16.03
N ASN A 208 17.38 -4.72 17.31
CA ASN A 208 18.23 -4.22 18.39
C ASN A 208 17.78 -4.88 19.72
N LYS A 209 18.32 -4.46 20.87
CA LYS A 209 17.97 -5.03 22.19
C LYS A 209 16.50 -4.88 22.58
N ILE A 210 15.77 -3.95 21.95
CA ILE A 210 14.36 -3.63 22.25
C ILE A 210 13.46 -4.15 21.13
N ILE A 211 13.79 -3.85 19.88
CA ILE A 211 13.01 -4.18 18.69
C ILE A 211 13.57 -5.45 18.08
N LYS A 212 12.76 -6.51 17.99
CA LYS A 212 13.15 -7.74 17.31
C LYS A 212 13.24 -7.49 15.79
N LYS A 213 14.17 -8.19 15.13
CA LYS A 213 14.22 -8.22 13.67
C LYS A 213 12.94 -8.84 13.11
N CYS A 214 12.40 -8.25 12.05
CA CYS A 214 11.20 -8.71 11.34
C CYS A 214 11.56 -9.34 9.98
N ASP A 215 10.83 -10.37 9.58
CA ASP A 215 11.00 -11.05 8.29
C ASP A 215 10.33 -10.30 7.14
N LYS A 216 9.27 -9.52 7.42
CA LYS A 216 8.63 -8.60 6.46
C LYS A 216 8.27 -7.29 7.16
N VAL A 217 8.43 -6.15 6.49
CA VAL A 217 8.02 -4.83 7.00
C VAL A 217 6.99 -4.21 6.07
N CYS A 218 5.79 -3.96 6.60
CA CYS A 218 4.66 -3.39 5.88
C CYS A 218 4.32 -1.98 6.39
N GLY A 219 3.46 -1.30 5.63
CA GLY A 219 2.89 -0.02 6.01
C GLY A 219 3.36 1.11 5.09
N PRO A 220 2.45 2.04 4.76
CA PRO A 220 2.78 3.19 3.93
C PRO A 220 3.55 4.23 4.73
N GLY A 221 4.17 5.17 4.03
CA GLY A 221 4.81 6.30 4.67
C GLY A 221 5.26 7.33 3.66
N ASN A 222 5.89 8.39 4.15
CA ASN A 222 6.45 9.39 3.27
C ASN A 222 7.59 8.83 2.41
N ILE A 223 8.10 9.64 1.47
CA ILE A 223 9.18 9.24 0.57
C ILE A 223 10.42 8.66 1.27
N TYR A 224 10.75 9.07 2.50
CA TYR A 224 11.88 8.50 3.23
C TYR A 224 11.61 7.06 3.67
N ILE A 225 10.38 6.74 4.05
CA ILE A 225 9.93 5.38 4.40
C ILE A 225 9.99 4.49 3.15
N THR A 226 9.42 4.94 2.04
CA THR A 226 9.47 4.21 0.75
C THR A 226 10.91 3.92 0.33
N ILE A 227 11.79 4.93 0.35
CA ILE A 227 13.17 4.76 -0.07
C ILE A 227 13.96 3.86 0.90
N SER A 228 13.66 3.91 2.20
CA SER A 228 14.29 3.00 3.17
C SER A 228 13.90 1.55 2.92
N LYS A 229 12.59 1.29 2.73
CA LYS A 229 12.07 -0.04 2.36
C LYS A 229 12.71 -0.54 1.07
N LYS A 230 12.87 0.34 0.06
CA LYS A 230 13.55 0.01 -1.20
C LYS A 230 15.01 -0.40 -0.99
N ILE A 231 15.77 0.35 -0.19
CA ILE A 231 17.19 0.06 0.07
C ILE A 231 17.35 -1.25 0.85
N LEU A 232 16.43 -1.53 1.77
CA LEU A 232 16.51 -2.66 2.69
C LEU A 232 15.85 -3.95 2.16
N PHE A 233 15.10 -3.87 1.06
CA PHE A 233 14.49 -5.04 0.44
C PHE A 233 15.55 -6.07 0.05
N GLY A 234 15.30 -7.33 0.42
CA GLY A 234 16.26 -8.43 0.28
C GLY A 234 16.91 -8.85 1.61
N ILE A 235 17.00 -7.93 2.58
CA ILE A 235 17.35 -8.27 3.98
C ILE A 235 16.14 -8.86 4.69
N SER A 236 14.98 -8.24 4.46
CA SER A 236 13.64 -8.68 4.83
C SER A 236 12.67 -8.35 3.69
N GLY A 237 11.48 -8.94 3.71
CA GLY A 237 10.42 -8.61 2.77
C GLY A 237 9.82 -7.22 3.01
N ILE A 238 9.16 -6.69 1.99
CA ILE A 238 8.27 -5.52 2.09
C ILE A 238 6.93 -5.85 1.44
N ASP A 239 5.88 -5.15 1.82
CA ASP A 239 4.59 -5.12 1.11
C ASP A 239 4.73 -4.47 -0.28
N ASN A 240 4.96 -3.16 -0.32
CA ASN A 240 5.06 -2.39 -1.56
C ASN A 240 5.86 -1.09 -1.35
N LEU A 241 6.25 -0.46 -2.46
CA LEU A 241 6.85 0.86 -2.50
C LEU A 241 5.77 1.90 -2.78
N ALA A 242 5.36 2.63 -1.74
CA ALA A 242 4.39 3.72 -1.87
C ALA A 242 4.95 4.90 -2.68
N GLY A 243 4.17 5.33 -3.67
CA GLY A 243 4.30 6.57 -4.41
C GLY A 243 3.40 7.69 -3.86
N PRO A 244 3.33 8.83 -4.56
CA PRO A 244 2.28 9.81 -4.32
C PRO A 244 0.92 9.19 -4.65
N SER A 245 -0.10 9.47 -3.84
CA SER A 245 -1.44 8.89 -4.01
C SER A 245 -2.15 9.40 -5.26
N GLU A 246 -3.07 8.59 -5.79
CA GLU A 246 -3.88 8.97 -6.94
C GLU A 246 -5.32 8.43 -6.96
N LEU A 247 -6.22 9.27 -7.46
CA LEU A 247 -7.61 8.94 -7.74
C LEU A 247 -7.91 9.17 -9.21
N THR A 248 -8.51 8.18 -9.87
CA THR A 248 -9.11 8.34 -11.20
C THR A 248 -10.62 8.18 -11.09
N VAL A 249 -11.35 9.15 -11.63
CA VAL A 249 -12.80 9.12 -11.73
C VAL A 249 -13.18 8.97 -13.19
N ILE A 250 -13.95 7.94 -13.53
CA ILE A 250 -14.67 7.84 -14.81
C ILE A 250 -16.08 8.36 -14.53
N ALA A 251 -16.48 9.43 -15.22
CA ALA A 251 -17.81 10.00 -15.05
C ALA A 251 -18.49 10.32 -16.39
N ASP A 252 -19.81 10.25 -16.39
CA ASP A 252 -20.69 10.68 -17.47
C ASP A 252 -21.52 11.90 -17.05
N ASN A 253 -22.31 12.44 -17.97
CA ASN A 253 -23.18 13.58 -17.70
C ASN A 253 -24.44 13.26 -16.86
N LYS A 254 -24.59 12.02 -16.38
CA LYS A 254 -25.66 11.63 -15.45
C LYS A 254 -25.23 11.74 -13.99
N SER A 255 -23.94 11.89 -13.73
CA SER A 255 -23.41 12.17 -12.40
C SER A 255 -23.67 13.61 -11.98
N ASP A 256 -23.74 13.84 -10.67
CA ASP A 256 -23.72 15.19 -10.11
C ASP A 256 -22.28 15.75 -10.19
N PRO A 257 -22.03 16.84 -10.92
CA PRO A 257 -20.69 17.40 -11.05
C PRO A 257 -20.12 17.90 -9.71
N GLU A 258 -20.95 18.27 -8.74
CA GLU A 258 -20.49 18.68 -7.41
C GLU A 258 -19.88 17.50 -6.64
N VAL A 259 -20.50 16.32 -6.72
CA VAL A 259 -20.00 15.08 -6.11
C VAL A 259 -18.63 14.73 -6.69
N ILE A 260 -18.50 14.72 -8.01
CA ILE A 260 -17.23 14.44 -8.70
C ILE A 260 -16.14 15.43 -8.27
N VAL A 261 -16.46 16.72 -8.14
CA VAL A 261 -15.49 17.71 -7.67
C VAL A 261 -15.05 17.45 -6.23
N MET A 262 -15.96 17.03 -5.35
CA MET A 262 -15.61 16.67 -3.97
C MET A 262 -14.73 15.41 -3.90
N ASP A 263 -14.97 14.40 -4.73
CA ASP A 263 -14.09 13.23 -4.84
C ASP A 263 -12.69 13.63 -5.35
N LEU A 264 -12.61 14.48 -6.38
CA LEU A 264 -11.30 14.98 -6.85
C LEU A 264 -10.57 15.75 -5.74
N PHE A 265 -11.30 16.47 -4.89
CA PHE A 265 -10.74 17.19 -3.74
C PHE A 265 -10.36 16.28 -2.57
N SER A 266 -11.11 15.20 -2.29
CA SER A 266 -10.76 14.24 -1.24
C SER A 266 -9.37 13.73 -1.50
N GLN A 267 -9.06 13.24 -2.71
CA GLN A 267 -7.70 12.80 -3.02
C GLN A 267 -6.68 13.95 -2.92
N SER A 268 -7.01 15.13 -3.45
CA SER A 268 -6.07 16.26 -3.52
C SER A 268 -5.72 16.87 -2.17
N GLU A 269 -6.46 16.56 -1.10
CA GLU A 269 -6.14 17.07 0.24
C GLU A 269 -5.09 16.22 0.98
N HIS A 270 -4.78 15.01 0.51
CA HIS A 270 -3.79 14.12 1.15
C HIS A 270 -2.37 14.69 1.10
N ASP A 271 -1.92 15.14 -0.07
CA ASP A 271 -0.56 15.63 -0.31
C ASP A 271 -0.54 16.62 -1.49
N ASN A 272 0.41 17.57 -1.49
CA ASN A 272 0.67 18.46 -2.63
C ASN A 272 1.10 17.70 -3.91
N LEU A 273 1.52 16.44 -3.78
CA LEU A 273 1.88 15.53 -4.87
C LEU A 273 0.75 14.54 -5.21
N ALA A 274 -0.39 14.58 -4.52
CA ALA A 274 -1.54 13.75 -4.87
C ALA A 274 -2.01 14.10 -6.30
N GLN A 275 -2.61 13.14 -6.98
CA GLN A 275 -3.10 13.31 -8.36
C GLN A 275 -4.56 12.90 -8.45
N SER A 276 -5.38 13.82 -8.95
CA SER A 276 -6.78 13.54 -9.27
C SER A 276 -6.96 13.58 -10.78
N ILE A 277 -7.54 12.53 -11.35
CA ILE A 277 -7.75 12.38 -12.78
C ILE A 277 -9.24 12.21 -13.03
N LEU A 278 -9.80 12.99 -13.95
CA LEU A 278 -11.16 12.80 -14.47
C LEU A 278 -11.07 12.28 -15.91
N ILE A 279 -11.83 11.23 -16.22
CA ILE A 279 -12.05 10.74 -17.57
C ILE A 279 -13.54 10.86 -17.87
N CYS A 280 -13.90 11.58 -18.94
CA CYS A 280 -15.30 11.85 -19.28
C CYS A 280 -15.46 11.95 -20.80
N ASP A 281 -16.61 11.54 -21.33
CA ASP A 281 -16.97 11.65 -22.75
C ASP A 281 -17.77 12.92 -23.08
N ASP A 282 -18.23 13.66 -22.07
CA ASP A 282 -19.07 14.85 -22.23
C ASP A 282 -18.30 16.16 -21.99
N TYR A 283 -18.33 17.04 -22.99
CA TYR A 283 -17.59 18.29 -22.98
C TYR A 283 -18.21 19.38 -22.09
N GLU A 284 -19.55 19.43 -22.01
CA GLU A 284 -20.26 20.41 -21.17
C GLU A 284 -20.11 20.05 -19.69
N PHE A 285 -20.19 18.76 -19.37
CA PHE A 285 -19.91 18.23 -18.04
C PHE A 285 -18.50 18.60 -17.58
N ILE A 286 -17.48 18.40 -18.43
CA ILE A 286 -16.10 18.82 -18.14
C ILE A 286 -16.03 20.32 -17.83
N LYS A 287 -16.68 21.18 -18.62
CA LYS A 287 -16.69 22.63 -18.36
C LYS A 287 -17.30 22.97 -17.01
N ASN A 288 -18.37 22.28 -16.62
CA ASN A 288 -19.03 22.45 -15.31
C ASN A 288 -18.09 22.05 -14.16
N ILE A 289 -17.39 20.92 -14.29
CA ILE A 289 -16.36 20.50 -13.34
C ILE A 289 -15.27 21.56 -13.19
N GLU A 290 -14.74 22.10 -14.30
CA GLU A 290 -13.71 23.15 -14.25
C GLU A 290 -14.18 24.42 -13.53
N PHE A 291 -15.45 24.80 -13.74
CA PHE A 291 -16.05 25.95 -13.08
C PHE A 291 -16.19 25.71 -11.56
N LEU A 292 -16.74 24.55 -11.18
CA LEU A 292 -16.95 24.18 -9.78
C LEU A 292 -15.64 24.05 -9.01
N ILE A 293 -14.59 23.49 -9.62
CA ILE A 293 -13.26 23.42 -9.01
C ILE A 293 -12.77 24.81 -8.60
N LYS A 294 -12.89 25.79 -9.50
CA LYS A 294 -12.47 27.18 -9.24
C LYS A 294 -13.37 27.87 -8.22
N LYS A 295 -14.67 27.55 -8.23
CA LYS A 295 -15.68 28.08 -7.30
C LYS A 295 -15.44 27.61 -5.88
N TYR A 296 -15.12 26.33 -5.68
CA TYR A 296 -15.09 25.70 -4.34
C TYR A 296 -13.77 25.82 -3.60
N ILE A 297 -12.62 25.80 -4.28
CA ILE A 297 -11.30 25.89 -3.62
C ILE A 297 -11.20 27.01 -2.57
N PRO A 298 -11.69 28.25 -2.79
CA PRO A 298 -11.60 29.33 -1.80
C PRO A 298 -12.24 29.02 -0.44
N PHE A 299 -13.24 28.14 -0.41
CA PHE A 299 -14.06 27.81 0.76
C PHE A 299 -13.62 26.54 1.49
N LEU A 300 -12.65 25.79 0.94
CA LEU A 300 -12.18 24.54 1.56
C LEU A 300 -11.25 24.81 2.74
N TYR A 301 -11.40 24.03 3.81
CA TYR A 301 -10.54 24.13 5.00
C TYR A 301 -9.06 23.93 4.68
N ARG A 302 -8.75 22.92 3.85
CA ARG A 302 -7.39 22.58 3.41
C ARG A 302 -7.00 23.19 2.05
N LYS A 303 -7.58 24.34 1.69
CA LYS A 303 -7.44 24.99 0.37
C LYS A 303 -6.01 25.09 -0.16
N ASN A 304 -5.01 25.34 0.70
CA ASN A 304 -3.62 25.50 0.24
C ASN A 304 -3.03 24.19 -0.29
N ILE A 305 -3.33 23.05 0.33
CA ILE A 305 -2.85 21.74 -0.13
C ILE A 305 -3.60 21.34 -1.39
N ILE A 306 -4.93 21.46 -1.35
CA ILE A 306 -5.82 21.13 -2.47
C ILE A 306 -5.44 21.95 -3.70
N TYR A 307 -5.32 23.28 -3.56
CA TYR A 307 -4.91 24.17 -4.66
C TYR A 307 -3.56 23.77 -5.25
N ASN A 308 -2.56 23.45 -4.41
CA ASN A 308 -1.23 23.04 -4.88
C ASN A 308 -1.25 21.70 -5.63
N SER A 309 -2.03 20.74 -5.14
CA SER A 309 -2.25 19.45 -5.80
C SER A 309 -2.92 19.66 -7.16
N ILE A 310 -4.07 20.34 -7.17
CA ILE A 310 -4.87 20.60 -8.37
C ILE A 310 -4.05 21.35 -9.42
N LEU A 311 -3.39 22.46 -9.05
CA LEU A 311 -2.63 23.28 -9.98
C LEU A 311 -1.49 22.52 -10.69
N LYS A 312 -0.96 21.46 -10.07
CA LYS A 312 0.21 20.72 -10.58
C LYS A 312 -0.17 19.38 -11.20
N ASN A 313 -1.18 18.72 -10.66
CA ASN A 313 -1.36 17.29 -10.85
C ASN A 313 -2.77 16.89 -11.32
N ILE A 314 -3.75 17.80 -11.38
CA ILE A 314 -5.06 17.47 -11.96
C ILE A 314 -4.91 17.16 -13.45
N ILE A 315 -5.60 16.13 -13.92
CA ILE A 315 -5.70 15.79 -15.33
C ILE A 315 -7.17 15.55 -15.68
N ILE A 316 -7.70 16.25 -16.68
CA ILE A 316 -9.00 15.96 -17.25
C ILE A 316 -8.80 15.40 -18.65
N ILE A 317 -9.32 14.20 -18.89
CA ILE A 317 -9.16 13.46 -20.13
C ILE A 317 -10.54 13.34 -20.79
N LYS A 318 -10.71 14.02 -21.93
CA LYS A 318 -11.89 13.87 -22.78
C LYS A 318 -11.70 12.66 -23.68
N VAL A 319 -12.66 11.74 -23.64
CA VAL A 319 -12.75 10.58 -24.55
C VAL A 319 -13.98 10.71 -25.45
N ASN A 320 -14.15 9.81 -26.42
CA ASN A 320 -15.33 9.80 -27.28
C ASN A 320 -16.42 8.84 -26.79
N ASN A 321 -16.07 7.90 -25.91
CA ASN A 321 -16.99 6.92 -25.32
C ASN A 321 -16.35 6.20 -24.14
N LEU A 322 -17.16 5.48 -23.37
CA LEU A 322 -16.74 4.71 -22.19
C LEU A 322 -15.71 3.62 -22.50
N ASN A 323 -15.77 2.94 -23.66
CA ASN A 323 -14.76 1.93 -24.01
C ASN A 323 -13.35 2.53 -24.06
N GLN A 324 -13.23 3.74 -24.61
CA GLN A 324 -11.96 4.48 -24.58
C GLN A 324 -11.58 4.90 -23.16
N ALA A 325 -12.55 5.27 -22.30
CA ALA A 325 -12.28 5.57 -20.89
C ALA A 325 -11.59 4.40 -20.19
N PHE A 326 -12.12 3.17 -20.34
CA PHE A 326 -11.52 1.96 -19.74
C PHE A 326 -10.15 1.61 -20.32
N ASN A 327 -9.91 1.88 -21.61
CA ASN A 327 -8.57 1.72 -22.20
C ASN A 327 -7.55 2.68 -21.57
N ILE A 328 -7.95 3.94 -21.36
CA ILE A 328 -7.11 4.94 -20.68
C ILE A 328 -6.92 4.58 -19.20
N LEU A 329 -7.97 4.15 -18.52
CA LEU A 329 -7.92 3.69 -17.13
C LEU A 329 -6.87 2.59 -16.95
N ASN A 330 -6.94 1.53 -17.75
CA ASN A 330 -6.00 0.40 -17.67
C ASN A 330 -4.56 0.81 -18.02
N MET A 331 -4.37 1.88 -18.80
CA MET A 331 -3.05 2.46 -19.01
C MET A 331 -2.53 3.20 -17.77
N ILE A 332 -3.43 3.91 -17.07
CA ILE A 332 -3.14 4.67 -15.84
C ILE A 332 -2.86 3.70 -14.68
N SER A 333 -3.67 2.65 -14.52
CA SER A 333 -3.61 1.66 -13.44
C SER A 333 -3.61 2.32 -12.05
N PRO A 334 -4.68 3.06 -11.70
CA PRO A 334 -4.68 3.93 -10.53
C PRO A 334 -4.75 3.16 -9.21
N GLU A 335 -4.30 3.81 -8.14
CA GLU A 335 -4.55 3.43 -6.75
C GLU A 335 -6.07 3.36 -6.47
N HIS A 336 -6.76 4.49 -6.58
CA HIS A 336 -8.21 4.56 -6.42
C HIS A 336 -8.93 4.79 -7.76
N LEU A 337 -10.02 4.07 -7.98
CA LEU A 337 -10.91 4.24 -9.12
C LEU A 337 -12.34 4.46 -8.63
N ILE A 338 -12.96 5.57 -9.05
CA ILE A 338 -14.41 5.78 -8.94
C ILE A 338 -15.03 5.65 -10.34
N ILE A 339 -16.05 4.81 -10.47
CA ILE A 339 -16.87 4.65 -11.67
C ILE A 339 -18.24 5.26 -11.38
N SER A 340 -18.37 6.55 -11.68
CA SER A 340 -19.61 7.31 -11.53
C SER A 340 -20.28 7.46 -12.89
N ILE A 341 -20.84 6.37 -13.39
CA ILE A 341 -21.61 6.32 -14.64
C ILE A 341 -22.86 5.49 -14.41
N ASN A 342 -23.86 5.64 -15.27
CA ASN A 342 -25.06 4.81 -15.16
C ASN A 342 -24.73 3.31 -15.39
N ASN A 343 -25.26 2.43 -14.55
CA ASN A 343 -24.98 0.98 -14.53
C ASN A 343 -23.46 0.65 -14.48
N GLY A 344 -22.71 1.35 -13.64
CA GLY A 344 -21.23 1.24 -13.58
C GLY A 344 -20.72 -0.18 -13.34
N TYR A 345 -21.47 -1.00 -12.61
CA TYR A 345 -21.10 -2.39 -12.31
C TYR A 345 -20.95 -3.27 -13.56
N GLU A 346 -21.70 -3.01 -14.65
CA GLU A 346 -21.62 -3.80 -15.89
C GLU A 346 -20.23 -3.70 -16.56
N PHE A 347 -19.53 -2.60 -16.29
CA PHE A 347 -18.19 -2.34 -16.82
C PHE A 347 -17.07 -2.86 -15.93
N PHE A 348 -17.37 -3.49 -14.79
CA PHE A 348 -16.34 -4.01 -13.89
C PHE A 348 -15.38 -4.99 -14.59
N LYS A 349 -15.89 -5.81 -15.51
CA LYS A 349 -15.10 -6.74 -16.35
C LYS A 349 -14.08 -6.05 -17.27
N ASN A 350 -14.24 -4.76 -17.54
CA ASN A 350 -13.35 -3.97 -18.39
C ASN A 350 -12.14 -3.43 -17.62
N ILE A 351 -12.17 -3.49 -16.29
CA ILE A 351 -11.07 -3.09 -15.41
C ILE A 351 -10.06 -4.24 -15.37
N LYS A 352 -8.83 -3.96 -15.77
CA LYS A 352 -7.70 -4.90 -15.70
C LYS A 352 -6.77 -4.54 -14.54
N ASP A 353 -6.45 -3.25 -14.43
CA ASP A 353 -5.47 -2.75 -13.47
C ASP A 353 -6.05 -1.58 -12.67
N SER A 354 -6.23 -1.78 -11.37
CA SER A 354 -6.72 -0.78 -10.40
C SER A 354 -6.48 -1.29 -8.98
N GLY A 355 -6.34 -0.41 -8.00
CA GLY A 355 -6.16 -0.80 -6.61
C GLY A 355 -7.49 -1.08 -5.90
N SER A 356 -8.24 -0.02 -5.61
CA SER A 356 -9.61 -0.11 -5.07
C SER A 356 -10.61 0.56 -6.01
N ASN A 357 -11.73 -0.14 -6.21
CA ASN A 357 -12.78 0.23 -7.15
C ASN A 357 -14.05 0.58 -6.41
N PHE A 358 -14.52 1.80 -6.62
CA PHE A 358 -15.74 2.35 -6.06
C PHE A 358 -16.74 2.53 -7.21
N ILE A 359 -17.86 1.85 -7.14
CA ILE A 359 -18.79 1.71 -8.26
C ILE A 359 -20.09 2.42 -7.90
N ASP A 360 -20.59 3.20 -8.86
CA ASP A 360 -21.79 4.04 -8.79
C ASP A 360 -21.64 5.33 -7.96
N TYR A 361 -22.53 6.27 -8.22
CA TYR A 361 -22.46 7.66 -7.75
C TYR A 361 -22.40 7.86 -6.23
N LYS A 362 -22.86 6.89 -5.44
CA LYS A 362 -22.86 6.95 -3.96
C LYS A 362 -21.57 6.44 -3.35
N THR A 363 -20.68 5.86 -4.14
CA THR A 363 -19.52 5.13 -3.63
C THR A 363 -18.27 5.97 -3.87
N GLY A 364 -17.90 6.77 -2.87
CA GLY A 364 -16.67 7.57 -2.87
C GLY A 364 -15.48 6.87 -2.21
N GLU A 365 -14.27 7.36 -2.52
CA GLU A 365 -12.98 6.91 -1.96
C GLU A 365 -12.99 6.87 -0.43
N SER A 366 -13.64 7.85 0.20
CA SER A 366 -13.72 7.97 1.67
C SER A 366 -14.32 6.74 2.35
N PHE A 367 -15.28 6.04 1.71
CA PHE A 367 -15.78 4.79 2.29
C PHE A 367 -14.69 3.71 2.33
N GLY A 368 -13.87 3.63 1.26
CA GLY A 368 -12.70 2.76 1.18
C GLY A 368 -11.71 2.99 2.32
N ASP A 369 -11.38 4.25 2.54
CA ASP A 369 -10.33 4.67 3.47
C ASP A 369 -10.65 4.45 4.95
N TYR A 370 -11.94 4.39 5.31
CA TYR A 370 -12.35 4.41 6.71
C TYR A 370 -13.18 3.19 7.13
N ASN A 371 -14.33 2.96 6.49
CA ASN A 371 -15.36 2.13 7.08
C ASN A 371 -15.96 1.07 6.15
N SER A 372 -15.53 0.93 4.90
CA SER A 372 -16.08 -0.09 4.00
C SER A 372 -15.67 -1.51 4.39
N GLY A 373 -14.42 -1.66 4.85
CA GLY A 373 -13.72 -2.92 5.14
C GLY A 373 -12.55 -3.19 4.19
N LEU A 374 -12.50 -2.51 3.03
CA LEU A 374 -11.40 -2.60 2.07
C LEU A 374 -10.09 -2.08 2.67
N ASN A 375 -8.95 -2.63 2.24
CA ASN A 375 -7.65 -2.17 2.71
C ASN A 375 -7.16 -0.96 1.90
N HIS A 376 -6.95 0.18 2.57
CA HIS A 376 -6.48 1.41 1.91
C HIS A 376 -4.95 1.50 1.71
N ILE A 377 -4.20 0.46 2.08
CA ILE A 377 -2.77 0.38 1.77
C ILE A 377 -2.65 -0.20 0.37
N ILE A 378 -2.75 0.68 -0.62
CA ILE A 378 -2.94 0.32 -2.02
C ILE A 378 -1.68 0.64 -2.84
N PRO A 379 -1.34 -0.16 -3.87
CA PRO A 379 -0.28 0.18 -4.80
C PRO A 379 -0.56 1.52 -5.49
N THR A 380 0.47 2.34 -5.59
CA THR A 380 0.41 3.67 -6.21
C THR A 380 1.36 3.75 -7.39
N ASN A 381 1.27 4.81 -8.18
CA ASN A 381 2.15 5.08 -9.31
C ASN A 381 2.23 3.91 -10.31
N LYS A 382 1.05 3.44 -10.74
CA LYS A 382 0.89 2.33 -11.70
C LYS A 382 1.34 0.96 -11.18
N ASN A 383 1.70 0.84 -9.90
CA ASN A 383 2.09 -0.46 -9.34
C ASN A 383 0.90 -1.44 -9.28
N CYS A 384 -0.35 -1.00 -9.43
CA CYS A 384 -1.51 -1.88 -9.58
C CYS A 384 -1.44 -2.82 -10.80
N LYS A 385 -0.52 -2.59 -11.75
CA LYS A 385 -0.23 -3.53 -12.86
C LYS A 385 0.34 -4.87 -12.42
N PHE A 386 0.92 -4.94 -11.23
CA PHE A 386 1.63 -6.13 -10.75
C PHE A 386 1.56 -6.34 -9.24
N SER A 387 0.90 -5.43 -8.52
CA SER A 387 0.73 -5.47 -7.06
C SER A 387 -0.75 -5.34 -6.72
N SER A 388 -1.12 -5.84 -5.57
CA SER A 388 -2.48 -5.75 -5.03
C SER A 388 -2.51 -4.87 -3.78
N PRO A 389 -3.68 -4.38 -3.33
CA PRO A 389 -3.84 -3.83 -1.99
C PRO A 389 -3.29 -4.77 -0.92
N LEU A 390 -2.91 -4.24 0.24
CA LEU A 390 -2.42 -5.09 1.33
C LEU A 390 -3.54 -6.03 1.78
N GLY A 391 -3.26 -7.32 1.89
CA GLY A 391 -4.23 -8.32 2.32
C GLY A 391 -3.62 -9.45 3.14
N VAL A 392 -4.45 -10.41 3.53
CA VAL A 392 -4.05 -11.63 4.25
C VAL A 392 -2.97 -12.41 3.47
N TYR A 393 -3.07 -12.44 2.14
CA TYR A 393 -2.09 -13.13 1.28
C TYR A 393 -0.67 -12.55 1.37
N ASP A 394 -0.51 -11.27 1.73
CA ASP A 394 0.81 -10.66 1.90
C ASP A 394 1.61 -11.27 3.04
N PHE A 395 0.93 -11.96 3.94
CA PHE A 395 1.50 -12.54 5.14
C PHE A 395 1.79 -14.04 4.99
N ASN A 396 1.59 -14.58 3.78
CA ASN A 396 1.80 -15.98 3.44
C ASN A 396 3.05 -16.19 2.59
N LYS A 397 3.59 -17.40 2.67
CA LYS A 397 4.68 -17.92 1.84
C LYS A 397 4.31 -19.29 1.32
N ASN A 398 4.53 -19.48 0.03
CA ASN A 398 4.29 -20.74 -0.65
C ASN A 398 5.56 -21.60 -0.67
N LEU A 399 5.43 -22.89 -0.36
CA LEU A 399 6.48 -23.90 -0.36
C LEU A 399 6.09 -25.00 -1.36
N ASN A 400 6.84 -25.09 -2.45
CA ASN A 400 6.66 -26.18 -3.41
C ASN A 400 7.34 -27.45 -2.90
N PHE A 401 6.72 -28.61 -3.15
CA PHE A 401 7.31 -29.90 -2.81
C PHE A 401 7.14 -30.91 -3.95
N LEU A 402 8.04 -31.88 -3.99
CA LEU A 402 8.06 -32.99 -4.93
C LEU A 402 8.55 -34.25 -4.21
N LYS A 403 7.84 -35.35 -4.40
CA LYS A 403 8.22 -36.71 -4.02
C LYS A 403 8.17 -37.57 -5.27
N ILE A 404 9.34 -38.02 -5.71
CA ILE A 404 9.50 -38.89 -6.87
C ILE A 404 9.44 -40.35 -6.40
N ASN A 405 8.73 -41.21 -7.13
CA ASN A 405 8.74 -42.65 -6.89
C ASN A 405 9.80 -43.36 -7.77
N ASN A 406 10.08 -44.63 -7.48
CA ASN A 406 11.12 -45.39 -8.20
C ASN A 406 10.84 -45.51 -9.70
N LEU A 407 9.56 -45.69 -10.09
CA LEU A 407 9.17 -45.80 -11.50
C LEU A 407 9.51 -44.52 -12.28
N SER A 408 9.16 -43.36 -11.73
CA SER A 408 9.44 -42.07 -12.34
C SER A 408 10.92 -41.73 -12.30
N PHE A 409 11.60 -42.03 -11.20
CA PHE A 409 13.05 -41.87 -11.08
C PHE A 409 13.75 -42.58 -12.24
N ASN A 410 13.46 -43.87 -12.46
CA ASN A 410 14.07 -44.64 -13.56
C ASN A 410 13.78 -44.04 -14.94
N LYS A 411 12.59 -43.44 -15.14
CA LYS A 411 12.21 -42.78 -16.40
C LYS A 411 12.98 -41.47 -16.66
N ILE A 412 13.16 -40.64 -15.63
CA ILE A 412 13.68 -39.25 -15.82
C ILE A 412 15.15 -39.07 -15.41
N SER A 413 15.76 -40.02 -14.71
CA SER A 413 17.14 -39.90 -14.24
C SER A 413 18.13 -39.70 -15.39
N ASN A 414 17.99 -40.48 -16.46
CA ASN A 414 18.88 -40.38 -17.62
C ASN A 414 18.77 -39.04 -18.36
N SER A 415 17.55 -38.51 -18.53
CA SER A 415 17.36 -37.19 -19.15
C SER A 415 17.92 -36.10 -18.24
N THR A 416 17.67 -36.17 -16.93
CA THR A 416 18.20 -35.21 -15.94
C THR A 416 19.74 -35.17 -15.94
N ILE A 417 20.40 -36.33 -16.00
CA ILE A 417 21.87 -36.43 -16.12
C ILE A 417 22.36 -35.78 -17.42
N LYS A 418 21.69 -36.05 -18.55
CA LYS A 418 22.08 -35.48 -19.85
C LYS A 418 21.87 -33.96 -19.89
N PHE A 419 20.75 -33.46 -19.36
CA PHE A 419 20.46 -32.03 -19.29
C PHE A 419 21.49 -31.30 -18.42
N SER A 420 21.71 -31.77 -17.19
CA SER A 420 22.70 -31.16 -16.30
C SER A 420 24.12 -31.16 -16.88
N LYS A 421 24.54 -32.21 -17.59
CA LYS A 421 25.82 -32.22 -18.31
C LYS A 421 25.87 -31.21 -19.47
N LYS A 422 24.79 -31.06 -20.24
CA LYS A 422 24.71 -30.04 -21.31
C LYS A 422 24.83 -28.62 -20.75
N GLU A 423 24.30 -28.40 -19.54
CA GLU A 423 24.43 -27.15 -18.80
C GLU A 423 25.77 -27.02 -18.05
N LYS A 424 26.67 -28.01 -18.18
CA LYS A 424 27.98 -28.08 -17.48
C LYS A 424 27.86 -28.12 -15.94
N LEU A 425 26.71 -28.56 -15.42
CA LEU A 425 26.43 -28.75 -14.00
C LEU A 425 26.69 -30.20 -13.58
N TYR A 426 27.96 -30.63 -13.62
CA TYR A 426 28.32 -32.04 -13.45
C TYR A 426 27.89 -32.64 -12.10
N SER A 427 28.01 -31.89 -10.99
CA SER A 427 27.54 -32.34 -9.67
C SER A 427 26.03 -32.58 -9.59
N HIS A 428 25.22 -31.86 -10.39
CA HIS A 428 23.78 -32.16 -10.50
C HIS A 428 23.57 -33.54 -11.13
N SER A 429 24.29 -33.84 -12.21
CA SER A 429 24.30 -35.17 -12.84
C SER A 429 24.74 -36.25 -11.86
N ASP A 430 25.86 -36.02 -11.16
CA ASP A 430 26.44 -37.03 -10.27
C ASP A 430 25.55 -37.30 -9.05
N SER A 431 24.81 -36.29 -8.58
CA SER A 431 23.80 -36.48 -7.54
C SER A 431 22.68 -37.44 -7.96
N ILE A 432 22.32 -37.49 -9.24
CA ILE A 432 21.33 -38.46 -9.74
C ILE A 432 21.98 -39.83 -9.94
N LYS A 433 23.20 -39.88 -10.50
CA LYS A 433 23.91 -41.15 -10.75
C LYS A 433 24.09 -42.00 -9.49
N ILE A 434 24.46 -41.40 -8.36
CA ILE A 434 24.69 -42.14 -7.11
C ILE A 434 23.41 -42.77 -6.53
N ARG A 435 22.23 -42.36 -7.03
CA ARG A 435 20.93 -42.91 -6.63
C ARG A 435 20.44 -44.03 -7.57
N ILE A 436 21.14 -44.27 -8.67
CA ILE A 436 20.97 -45.41 -9.58
C ILE A 436 21.83 -46.54 -9.02
#